data_AF-A0A1K2ILY4-F1
#
_entry.id   AF-A0A1K2ILY4-F1
#
_cell.length_a   1.000
_cell.length_b   1.000
_cell.length_c   1.000
_cell.angle_alpha   90.00
_cell.angle_beta   90.00
_cell.angle_gamma   90.00
#
_symmetry.space_group_name_H-M   'P 1'
#
loop_
_entity.id
_entity.type
_entity.pdbx_description
1 polymer ?
#
loop_
_entity_poly.entity_id
_entity_poly.type
_entity_poly.pdbx_seq_one_letter_code
_entity_poly.pdbx_strand_id
1 'polypeptide(L)'
;MKKFLTAVVIVVSTMAFAQQTEKDSKCDLPKDYQEPKPDKKIQSWLKRGDATIEDLRKHIAVENDCSEKDVVFLRISEQKGNGMYSVCVSGKAMKYKRMGTVFMGAGENPFDVAK
;
A
#
# COMPACT_ATOMS: atom_id res chain seq x y z
N MET A 1 8.97 57.09 12.37
CA MET A 1 9.52 56.15 11.37
C MET A 1 9.42 54.75 11.96
N LYS A 2 8.48 53.93 11.44
CA LYS A 2 8.75 52.64 10.77
C LYS A 2 9.57 51.69 11.66
N LYS A 3 8.89 50.83 12.42
CA LYS A 3 8.46 49.45 12.06
C LYS A 3 9.63 48.46 12.15
N PHE A 4 9.28 47.27 12.64
CA PHE A 4 10.04 46.02 12.66
C PHE A 4 11.08 45.89 13.76
N LEU A 5 10.78 45.06 14.76
CA LEU A 5 11.69 44.04 15.33
C LEU A 5 11.05 43.43 16.58
N THR A 6 10.15 42.46 16.39
CA THR A 6 9.95 41.29 17.28
C THR A 6 8.86 40.40 16.69
N ALA A 7 9.18 39.74 15.58
CA ALA A 7 8.38 38.68 14.98
C ALA A 7 9.29 37.47 14.75
N VAL A 8 9.81 36.87 15.83
CA VAL A 8 10.69 35.68 15.77
C VAL A 8 10.40 34.73 16.93
N VAL A 9 9.13 34.44 17.24
CA VAL A 9 8.78 33.42 18.25
C VAL A 9 7.75 32.38 17.75
N ILE A 10 7.15 32.54 16.56
CA ILE A 10 5.99 31.71 16.15
C ILE A 10 6.36 30.53 15.21
N VAL A 11 7.64 30.27 14.91
CA VAL A 11 7.97 29.30 13.84
C VAL A 11 8.32 27.89 14.35
N VAL A 12 8.43 27.64 15.66
CA VAL A 12 8.97 26.33 16.14
C VAL A 12 7.88 25.29 16.45
N SER A 13 6.59 25.65 16.52
CA SER A 13 5.54 24.74 17.04
C SER A 13 4.77 23.89 16.03
N THR A 14 5.06 23.91 14.72
CA THR A 14 4.25 23.14 13.73
C THR A 14 4.88 21.87 13.18
N MET A 15 6.11 21.52 13.55
CA MET A 15 6.81 20.35 12.97
C MET A 15 6.69 19.05 13.80
N ALA A 16 5.96 19.05 14.92
CA ALA A 16 5.81 17.88 15.79
C ALA A 16 4.53 17.05 15.53
N PHE A 17 3.90 17.18 14.36
CA PHE A 17 2.64 16.51 14.02
C PHE A 17 2.67 15.77 12.67
N ALA A 18 3.77 15.05 12.38
CA ALA A 18 3.83 14.19 11.18
C ALA A 18 4.52 12.82 11.38
N GLN A 19 4.89 12.46 12.61
CA GLN A 19 5.34 11.10 12.94
C GLN A 19 4.36 10.44 13.90
N GLN A 20 3.08 10.35 13.51
CA GLN A 20 2.30 9.21 13.95
C GLN A 20 2.81 8.01 13.13
N THR A 21 3.88 7.37 13.60
CA THR A 21 4.06 5.96 13.34
C THR A 21 2.82 5.29 13.93
N GLU A 22 1.80 5.08 13.11
CA GLU A 22 0.64 4.26 13.47
C GLU A 22 1.23 2.98 14.06
N LYS A 23 1.00 2.74 15.36
CA LYS A 23 1.23 1.42 15.92
C LYS A 23 0.47 0.45 15.02
N ASP A 24 1.19 -0.51 14.44
CA ASP A 24 0.76 -1.44 13.38
C ASP A 24 -0.34 -2.44 13.85
N SER A 25 -1.36 -1.97 14.58
CA SER A 25 -2.50 -2.79 15.02
C SER A 25 -3.43 -3.20 13.87
N LYS A 26 -3.16 -2.77 12.64
CA LYS A 26 -3.97 -3.12 11.45
C LYS A 26 -3.86 -4.60 11.10
N CYS A 27 -2.83 -5.30 11.57
CA CYS A 27 -2.61 -6.71 11.30
C CYS A 27 -2.98 -7.65 12.46
N ASP A 28 -3.50 -7.11 13.56
CA ASP A 28 -4.10 -7.89 14.65
C ASP A 28 -5.52 -8.33 14.25
N LEU A 29 -5.60 -9.20 13.25
CA LEU A 29 -6.87 -9.65 12.67
C LEU A 29 -7.54 -10.71 13.55
N PRO A 30 -8.88 -10.70 13.65
CA PRO A 30 -9.61 -11.75 14.35
C PRO A 30 -9.43 -13.11 13.63
N LYS A 31 -9.53 -14.22 14.37
CA LYS A 31 -9.26 -15.58 13.85
C LYS A 31 -10.20 -16.00 12.71
N ASP A 32 -11.37 -15.38 12.61
CA ASP A 32 -12.40 -15.60 11.61
C ASP A 32 -12.41 -14.53 10.51
N TYR A 33 -11.35 -13.72 10.42
CA TYR A 33 -11.22 -12.70 9.38
C TYR A 33 -11.36 -13.31 7.98
N GLN A 34 -12.26 -12.73 7.18
CA GLN A 34 -12.42 -13.07 5.79
C GLN A 34 -11.91 -11.95 4.92
N GLU A 35 -11.04 -12.31 3.97
CA GLU A 35 -10.52 -11.36 3.00
C GLU A 35 -11.64 -10.76 2.14
N PRO A 36 -11.50 -9.50 1.71
CA PRO A 36 -12.41 -8.91 0.74
C PRO A 36 -12.36 -9.73 -0.57
N LYS A 37 -13.53 -9.93 -1.18
CA LYS A 37 -13.63 -10.68 -2.43
C LYS A 37 -13.32 -9.77 -3.61
N PRO A 38 -12.41 -10.15 -4.52
CA PRO A 38 -12.14 -9.36 -5.72
C PRO A 38 -13.31 -9.42 -6.71
N ASP A 39 -13.45 -8.37 -7.53
CA ASP A 39 -14.49 -8.33 -8.56
C ASP A 39 -14.21 -9.36 -9.66
N LYS A 40 -15.12 -10.31 -9.85
CA LYS A 40 -14.95 -11.42 -10.80
C LYS A 40 -14.77 -10.95 -12.25
N LYS A 41 -15.44 -9.88 -12.68
CA LYS A 41 -15.34 -9.35 -14.04
C LYS A 41 -13.97 -8.71 -14.26
N ILE A 42 -13.48 -7.97 -13.27
CA ILE A 42 -12.14 -7.37 -13.32
C ILE A 42 -11.08 -8.47 -13.31
N GLN A 43 -11.18 -9.44 -12.39
CA GLN A 43 -10.23 -10.57 -12.32
C GLN A 43 -10.19 -11.36 -13.63
N SER A 44 -11.33 -11.58 -14.28
CA SER A 44 -11.39 -12.26 -15.59
C SER A 44 -10.68 -11.48 -16.70
N TRP A 45 -10.69 -10.15 -16.64
CA TRP A 45 -9.93 -9.30 -17.56
C TRP A 45 -8.42 -9.38 -17.27
N LEU A 46 -8.05 -9.34 -15.98
CA LEU A 46 -6.64 -9.34 -15.54
C LEU A 46 -5.92 -10.66 -15.78
N LYS A 47 -6.65 -11.79 -15.82
CA LYS A 47 -6.11 -13.12 -16.19
C LYS A 47 -5.38 -13.14 -17.53
N ARG A 48 -5.67 -12.21 -18.44
CA ARG A 48 -5.02 -12.16 -19.77
C ARG A 48 -3.58 -11.64 -19.73
N GLY A 49 -3.16 -11.05 -18.62
CA GLY A 49 -1.83 -10.51 -18.44
C GLY A 49 -1.26 -10.82 -17.07
N ASP A 50 -1.63 -11.98 -16.49
CA ASP A 50 -1.11 -12.51 -15.23
C ASP A 50 -1.07 -11.47 -14.09
N ALA A 51 -2.16 -10.70 -14.00
CA ALA A 51 -2.26 -9.55 -13.09
C ALA A 51 -3.42 -9.70 -12.09
N THR A 52 -3.78 -10.93 -11.76
CA THR A 52 -4.88 -11.26 -10.83
C THR A 52 -4.48 -11.05 -9.38
N ILE A 53 -5.43 -11.22 -8.46
CA ILE A 53 -5.15 -11.20 -7.03
C ILE A 53 -4.20 -12.34 -6.60
N GLU A 54 -4.26 -13.49 -7.29
CA GLU A 54 -3.38 -14.63 -7.04
C GLU A 54 -1.95 -14.32 -7.49
N ASP A 55 -1.80 -13.65 -8.63
CA ASP A 55 -0.50 -13.23 -9.14
C ASP A 55 0.12 -12.16 -8.23
N LEU A 56 -0.69 -11.21 -7.73
CA LEU A 56 -0.26 -10.24 -6.74
C LEU A 56 0.19 -10.93 -5.44
N ARG A 57 -0.57 -11.91 -4.95
CA ARG A 57 -0.23 -12.65 -3.73
C ARG A 57 1.14 -13.33 -3.87
N LYS A 58 1.40 -13.98 -5.01
CA LYS A 58 2.71 -14.58 -5.33
C LYS A 58 3.82 -13.56 -5.37
N HIS A 59 3.59 -12.43 -6.05
CA HIS A 59 4.56 -11.35 -6.14
C HIS A 59 4.95 -10.83 -4.75
N ILE A 60 3.96 -10.53 -3.90
CA ILE A 60 4.19 -10.08 -2.52
C ILE A 60 4.96 -11.13 -1.72
N ALA A 61 4.58 -12.41 -1.84
CA ALA A 61 5.21 -13.50 -1.11
C ALA A 61 6.71 -13.65 -1.47
N VAL A 62 7.03 -13.59 -2.77
CA VAL A 62 8.41 -13.64 -3.26
C VAL A 62 9.21 -12.41 -2.81
N GLU A 63 8.64 -11.22 -2.91
CA GLU A 63 9.30 -9.97 -2.51
C GLU A 63 9.62 -9.93 -1.01
N ASN A 64 8.79 -10.58 -0.18
CA ASN A 64 8.91 -10.59 1.27
C ASN A 64 9.51 -11.89 1.84
N ASP A 65 10.01 -12.79 0.97
CA ASP A 65 10.57 -14.10 1.35
C ASP A 65 9.66 -14.90 2.31
N CYS A 66 8.36 -14.96 1.99
CA CYS A 66 7.34 -15.63 2.81
C CYS A 66 6.43 -16.55 2.00
N SER A 67 5.54 -17.28 2.66
CA SER A 67 4.53 -18.08 1.97
C SER A 67 3.39 -17.21 1.46
N GLU A 68 2.72 -17.62 0.38
CA GLU A 68 1.47 -17.00 -0.09
C GLU A 68 0.37 -16.95 0.98
N LYS A 69 0.42 -17.86 1.96
CA LYS A 69 -0.51 -17.94 3.09
C LYS A 69 -0.27 -16.87 4.14
N ASP A 70 0.94 -16.33 4.20
CA ASP A 70 1.31 -15.29 5.16
C ASP A 70 0.87 -13.89 4.68
N VAL A 71 0.42 -13.79 3.43
CA VAL A 71 -0.17 -12.60 2.82
C VAL A 71 -1.66 -12.59 3.09
N VAL A 72 -2.17 -11.54 3.72
CA VAL A 72 -3.60 -11.37 3.99
C VAL A 72 -4.08 -10.05 3.40
N PHE A 73 -5.06 -10.09 2.49
CA PHE A 73 -5.62 -8.86 1.93
C PHE A 73 -6.57 -8.18 2.91
N LEU A 74 -6.30 -6.92 3.23
CA LEU A 74 -7.17 -6.06 4.02
C LEU A 74 -8.14 -5.27 3.15
N ARG A 75 -7.67 -4.83 1.97
CA ARG A 75 -8.43 -4.03 1.03
C ARG A 75 -8.00 -4.34 -0.39
N ILE A 76 -8.98 -4.51 -1.26
CA ILE A 76 -8.81 -4.67 -2.70
C ILE A 76 -9.59 -3.56 -3.38
N SER A 77 -8.92 -2.73 -4.17
CA SER A 77 -9.53 -1.65 -4.95
C SER A 77 -8.98 -1.72 -6.36
N GLU A 78 -9.77 -2.25 -7.30
CA GLU A 78 -9.30 -2.56 -8.65
C GLU A 78 -10.10 -1.85 -9.73
N GLN A 79 -9.41 -1.47 -10.79
CA GLN A 79 -9.95 -1.10 -12.09
C GLN A 79 -9.21 -1.91 -13.17
N LYS A 80 -9.65 -1.84 -14.43
CA LYS A 80 -8.97 -2.57 -15.52
C LYS A 80 -7.51 -2.14 -15.68
N GLY A 81 -7.23 -0.83 -15.56
CA GLY A 81 -5.89 -0.27 -15.78
C GLY A 81 -5.02 -0.11 -14.51
N ASN A 82 -5.61 -0.11 -13.32
CA ASN A 82 -4.87 0.11 -12.07
C ASN A 82 -5.47 -0.67 -10.90
N GLY A 83 -4.74 -0.74 -9.79
CA GLY A 83 -5.25 -1.28 -8.53
C GLY A 83 -4.48 -0.74 -7.33
N MET A 84 -5.13 -0.74 -6.17
CA MET A 84 -4.53 -0.40 -4.88
C MET A 84 -4.93 -1.46 -3.85
N TYR A 85 -3.95 -1.93 -3.11
CA TYR A 85 -4.09 -3.08 -2.21
C TYR A 85 -3.46 -2.75 -0.87
N SER A 86 -4.18 -3.06 0.21
CA SER A 86 -3.63 -3.06 1.55
C SER A 86 -3.52 -4.52 1.99
N VAL A 87 -2.36 -4.92 2.48
CA VAL A 87 -2.08 -6.29 2.89
C VAL A 87 -1.42 -6.33 4.26
N CYS A 88 -1.58 -7.43 4.96
CA CYS A 88 -0.72 -7.82 6.06
C CYS A 88 0.19 -8.94 5.59
N VAL A 89 1.48 -8.83 5.87
CA VAL A 89 2.44 -9.89 5.58
C VAL A 89 3.22 -10.16 6.84
N SER A 90 3.10 -11.37 7.39
CA SER A 90 3.75 -11.75 8.65
C SER A 90 3.52 -10.72 9.78
N GLY A 91 2.31 -10.17 9.87
CA GLY A 91 1.94 -9.17 10.88
C GLY A 91 2.32 -7.72 10.57
N LYS A 92 2.95 -7.42 9.42
CA LYS A 92 3.30 -6.06 9.00
C LYS A 92 2.33 -5.55 7.94
N ALA A 93 1.80 -4.35 8.13
CA ALA A 93 0.91 -3.73 7.16
C ALA A 93 1.70 -3.12 6.01
N MET A 94 1.34 -3.51 4.78
CA MET A 94 1.98 -3.01 3.56
C MET A 94 0.94 -2.58 2.54
N LYS A 95 1.38 -1.74 1.59
CA LYS A 95 0.54 -1.23 0.51
C LYS A 95 1.19 -1.52 -0.83
N TYR A 96 0.42 -2.10 -1.73
CA TYR A 96 0.81 -2.40 -3.09
C TYR A 96 -0.10 -1.67 -4.07
N LYS A 97 0.42 -1.40 -5.25
CA LYS A 97 -0.37 -0.90 -6.38
C LYS A 97 -0.07 -1.69 -7.65
N ARG A 98 -1.02 -1.67 -8.56
CA ARG A 98 -0.88 -2.21 -9.91
C ARG A 98 -1.03 -1.10 -10.93
N MET A 99 -0.17 -1.10 -11.94
CA MET A 99 -0.28 -0.27 -13.14
C MET A 99 -0.20 -1.15 -14.39
N GLY A 100 -1.31 -1.26 -15.13
CA GLY A 100 -1.42 -2.25 -16.20
C GLY A 100 -1.32 -3.66 -15.63
N THR A 101 -0.26 -4.39 -15.97
CA THR A 101 0.05 -5.74 -15.49
C THR A 101 1.17 -5.77 -14.43
N VAL A 102 1.78 -4.62 -14.11
CA VAL A 102 2.93 -4.54 -13.21
C VAL A 102 2.47 -4.27 -11.78
N PHE A 103 2.99 -5.04 -10.83
CA PHE A 103 2.84 -4.85 -9.39
C PHE A 103 4.06 -4.15 -8.79
N MET A 104 3.86 -3.39 -7.72
CA MET A 104 4.91 -2.67 -7.01
C MET A 104 4.43 -2.18 -5.65
N GLY A 105 5.38 -1.82 -4.79
CA GLY A 105 5.10 -1.08 -3.57
C GLY A 105 4.38 0.23 -3.88
N ALA A 106 3.41 0.63 -3.05
CA ALA A 106 2.62 1.83 -3.32
C ALA A 106 3.49 3.11 -3.40
N GLY A 107 4.62 3.13 -2.68
CA GLY A 107 5.60 4.22 -2.67
C GLY A 107 6.60 4.22 -3.83
N GLU A 108 6.64 3.17 -4.65
CA GLU A 108 7.61 3.04 -5.74
C GLU A 108 7.06 3.65 -7.03
N ASN A 109 7.92 4.25 -7.87
CA ASN A 109 7.52 4.74 -9.18
C ASN A 109 8.33 4.00 -10.26
N PRO A 110 7.67 3.31 -11.20
CA PRO A 110 8.36 2.52 -12.22
C PRO A 110 9.18 3.36 -13.20
N PHE A 111 8.97 4.69 -13.22
CA PHE A 111 9.68 5.60 -14.11
C PHE A 111 10.92 6.24 -13.47
N ASP A 112 11.18 6.01 -12.19
CA ASP A 112 12.30 6.63 -11.47
C ASP A 112 13.66 5.93 -11.76
N VAL A 113 13.66 4.84 -12.54
CA VAL A 113 14.87 4.11 -12.99
C VAL A 113 15.54 4.75 -14.22
N ALA A 114 14.96 5.78 -14.83
CA ALA A 114 15.58 6.52 -15.92
C ALA A 114 16.58 7.56 -15.37
N LYS A 115 17.84 7.14 -15.18
CA LYS A 115 18.99 8.04 -14.96
C LYS A 115 20.02 7.87 -16.05
#